data_AF-A0A8C5EV02-F1
#
_entry.id   AF-A0A8C5EV02-F1
#
_cell.length_a   1.000
_cell.length_b   1.000
_cell.length_c   1.000
_cell.angle_alpha   90.00
_cell.angle_beta   90.00
_cell.angle_gamma   90.00
#
_symmetry.space_group_name_H-M   'P 1'
#
loop_
_entity.id
_entity.type
_entity.pdbx_description
1 polymer ?
#
loop_
_entity_poly.entity_id
_entity_poly.type
_entity_poly.pdbx_seq_one_letter_code
_entity_poly.pdbx_strand_id
1 'polypeptide(L)'
;MGASKHLSNDLKTKIIQHHGLGEGYKKLSQRFKLSVSTVRNIVRNWKTTGTVLVKARSGRPRKISERQRRRMVRTVTVNPQTSSKDLQHQLAADGVTVHRSTIQRTLHKEMLYGRVMRKKPFLCTRHKRGRLRYAKAHLDKPASFWNKVLWTDETKIQLFGHNQGRYAWRKKNTAFQEKHLLPTVKFGGGSIMLWGCVSSAGTGNLVKVEGRMDSSQYQQILENNVQESVTKLKLRRGWIFQQDNDPNTAQNLLRHSCRGTSTTSWNGRLSPQT
;
A
#
# COMPACT_ATOMS: atom_id res chain seq x y z
N MET A 1 37.83 -11.89 30.42
CA MET A 1 37.45 -12.75 31.55
C MET A 1 36.23 -13.57 31.17
N GLY A 2 36.44 -14.87 30.96
CA GLY A 2 35.43 -15.80 30.45
C GLY A 2 34.27 -16.02 31.43
N ALA A 3 33.07 -16.24 30.88
CA ALA A 3 31.86 -16.45 31.65
C ALA A 3 31.95 -17.75 32.47
N SER A 4 31.85 -17.63 33.80
CA SER A 4 31.54 -18.78 34.66
C SER A 4 30.19 -19.38 34.25
N LYS A 5 30.11 -20.71 34.15
CA LYS A 5 28.87 -21.43 33.81
C LYS A 5 27.79 -21.06 34.83
N HIS A 6 26.68 -20.50 34.32
CA HIS A 6 25.53 -20.17 35.15
C HIS A 6 24.97 -21.44 35.82
N LEU A 7 24.81 -21.43 37.14
CA LEU A 7 24.16 -22.53 37.85
C LEU A 7 22.71 -22.72 37.38
N SER A 8 22.32 -23.98 37.20
CA SER A 8 20.94 -24.37 36.89
C SER A 8 19.97 -23.86 37.95
N ASN A 9 18.77 -23.48 37.53
CA ASN A 9 17.73 -23.03 38.45
C ASN A 9 17.28 -24.16 39.39
N ASP A 10 17.25 -25.41 38.92
CA ASP A 10 16.93 -26.59 39.75
C ASP A 10 17.91 -26.73 40.93
N LEU A 11 19.20 -26.57 40.65
CA LEU A 11 20.26 -26.62 41.66
C LEU A 11 20.08 -25.52 42.72
N LYS A 12 19.73 -24.29 42.29
CA LYS A 12 19.46 -23.19 43.22
C LYS A 12 18.23 -23.46 44.07
N THR A 13 17.16 -24.01 43.50
CA THR A 13 15.92 -24.35 44.22
C THR A 13 16.21 -25.39 45.30
N LYS A 14 16.97 -26.45 44.99
CA LYS A 14 17.40 -27.46 45.96
C LYS A 14 18.20 -26.85 47.11
N ILE A 15 19.14 -25.95 46.80
CA ILE A 15 19.93 -25.24 47.83
C ILE A 15 19.03 -24.44 48.77
N ILE A 16 18.01 -23.75 48.24
CA ILE A 16 17.06 -22.97 49.05
C ILE A 16 16.16 -23.88 49.89
N GLN A 17 15.70 -25.00 49.34
CA GLN A 17 14.92 -25.99 50.08
C GLN A 17 15.69 -26.55 51.27
N HIS A 18 16.94 -26.99 51.07
CA HIS A 18 17.78 -27.49 52.16
C HIS A 18 18.16 -26.40 53.17
N HIS A 19 18.33 -25.15 52.72
CA HIS A 19 18.51 -24.02 53.64
C HIS A 19 17.26 -23.76 54.49
N GLY A 20 16.05 -23.92 53.91
CA GLY A 20 14.77 -23.85 54.63
C GLY A 20 14.59 -24.96 55.67
N LEU A 21 15.21 -26.13 55.46
CA LEU A 21 15.28 -27.24 56.43
C LEU A 21 16.34 -27.03 57.53
N GLY A 22 17.00 -25.87 57.58
CA GLY A 22 17.98 -25.53 58.62
C GLY A 22 19.41 -26.01 58.36
N GLU A 23 19.75 -26.49 57.15
CA GLU A 23 21.13 -26.87 56.83
C GLU A 23 22.05 -25.63 56.73
N GLY A 24 23.16 -25.65 57.47
CA GLY A 24 24.14 -24.56 57.47
C GLY A 24 24.94 -24.44 56.17
N TYR A 25 25.45 -23.24 55.86
CA TYR A 25 26.11 -22.93 54.59
C TYR A 25 27.33 -23.83 54.26
N LYS A 26 28.11 -24.26 55.25
CA LYS A 26 29.26 -25.18 55.05
C LYS A 26 28.79 -26.57 54.60
N LYS A 27 27.69 -27.07 55.16
CA LYS A 27 27.09 -28.38 54.83
C LYS A 27 26.52 -28.38 53.42
N LEU A 28 25.81 -27.31 53.06
CA LEU A 28 25.31 -27.09 51.70
C LEU A 28 26.45 -26.98 50.67
N SER A 29 27.52 -26.27 51.01
CA SER A 29 28.71 -26.11 50.16
C SER A 29 29.37 -27.45 49.83
N GLN A 30 29.57 -28.30 50.84
CA GLN A 30 30.12 -29.65 50.66
C GLN A 30 29.18 -30.55 49.85
N ARG A 31 27.88 -30.55 50.17
CA ARG A 31 26.85 -31.38 49.51
C ARG A 31 26.73 -31.08 48.02
N PHE A 32 26.67 -29.80 47.66
CA PHE A 32 26.46 -29.37 46.28
C PHE A 32 27.78 -29.09 45.52
N LYS A 33 28.95 -29.30 46.16
CA LYS A 33 30.28 -29.02 45.60
C LYS A 33 30.41 -27.59 45.06
N LEU A 34 29.90 -26.62 45.83
CA LEU A 34 29.93 -25.19 45.50
C LEU A 34 30.71 -24.43 46.55
N SER A 35 31.28 -23.28 46.19
CA SER A 35 31.89 -22.39 47.19
C SER A 35 30.83 -21.89 48.19
N VAL A 36 31.22 -21.73 49.46
CA VAL A 36 30.35 -21.16 50.51
C VAL A 36 29.83 -19.78 50.09
N SER A 37 30.64 -18.99 49.39
CA SER A 37 30.29 -17.67 48.83
C SER A 37 29.14 -17.76 47.83
N THR A 38 29.16 -18.76 46.95
CA THR A 38 28.09 -19.01 45.96
C THR A 38 26.78 -19.40 46.65
N VAL A 39 26.83 -20.31 47.63
CA VAL A 39 25.66 -20.72 48.42
C VAL A 39 25.06 -19.50 49.14
N ARG A 40 25.90 -18.70 49.80
CA ARG A 40 25.49 -17.47 50.49
C ARG A 40 24.84 -16.47 49.53
N ASN A 41 25.41 -16.28 48.34
CA ASN A 41 24.86 -15.37 47.32
C ASN A 41 23.49 -15.84 46.80
N ILE A 42 23.30 -17.16 46.62
CA ILE A 42 22.00 -17.72 46.21
C ILE A 42 20.93 -17.47 47.27
N VAL A 43 21.22 -17.81 48.53
CA VAL A 43 20.28 -17.60 49.64
C VAL A 43 20.00 -16.10 49.84
N ARG A 44 21.02 -15.25 49.78
CA ARG A 44 20.84 -13.78 49.87
C ARG A 44 19.94 -13.26 48.76
N ASN A 45 20.23 -13.61 47.51
CA ASN A 45 19.44 -13.16 46.37
C ASN A 45 17.99 -13.64 46.49
N TRP A 46 17.76 -14.90 46.87
CA TRP A 46 16.41 -15.42 47.10
C TRP A 46 15.67 -14.68 48.21
N LYS A 47 16.32 -14.38 49.34
CA LYS A 47 15.72 -13.57 50.41
C LYS A 47 15.33 -12.15 49.94
N THR A 48 16.07 -11.57 48.98
CA THR A 48 15.79 -10.23 48.45
C THR A 48 14.77 -10.21 47.32
N THR A 49 14.83 -11.16 46.38
CA THR A 49 14.00 -11.17 45.16
C THR A 49 12.88 -12.20 45.16
N GLY A 50 12.82 -13.08 46.15
CA GLY A 50 11.86 -14.18 46.25
C GLY A 50 11.99 -15.25 45.16
N THR A 51 12.99 -15.16 44.28
CA THR A 51 13.06 -15.95 43.03
C THR A 51 14.47 -16.43 42.73
N VAL A 52 14.59 -17.65 42.18
CA VAL A 52 15.87 -18.24 41.70
C VAL A 52 16.23 -17.84 40.27
N LEU A 53 15.28 -17.22 39.58
CA LEU A 53 15.40 -16.81 38.19
C LEU A 53 16.40 -15.68 38.04
N VAL A 54 17.25 -15.78 37.02
CA VAL A 54 18.19 -14.72 36.68
C VAL A 54 17.42 -13.61 35.98
N LYS A 55 17.42 -12.39 36.55
CA LYS A 55 16.82 -11.22 35.92
C LYS A 55 17.51 -10.95 34.57
N ALA A 56 16.73 -10.62 33.55
CA ALA A 56 17.26 -10.21 32.26
C ALA A 56 18.20 -9.01 32.46
N ARG A 57 19.41 -9.09 31.89
CA ARG A 57 20.36 -7.97 31.91
C ARG A 57 19.78 -6.82 31.10
N SER A 58 20.00 -5.58 31.55
CA SER A 58 19.54 -4.36 30.86
C SER A 58 20.05 -4.25 29.42
N GLY A 59 21.18 -4.88 29.12
CA GLY A 59 21.81 -4.87 27.80
C GLY A 59 22.41 -3.50 27.46
N ARG A 60 22.87 -3.35 26.23
CA ARG A 60 23.45 -2.08 25.75
C ARG A 60 22.35 -1.03 25.59
N PRO A 61 22.53 0.20 26.10
CA PRO A 61 21.62 1.31 25.85
C PRO A 61 21.41 1.55 24.35
N ARG A 62 20.18 1.92 23.97
CA ARG A 62 19.84 2.23 22.59
C ARG A 62 20.39 3.61 22.22
N LYS A 63 20.95 3.74 21.01
CA LYS A 63 21.38 5.04 20.46
C LYS A 63 20.21 5.99 20.15
N ILE A 64 19.06 5.44 19.75
CA ILE A 64 17.85 6.22 19.45
C ILE A 64 16.99 6.24 20.70
N SER A 65 16.72 7.44 21.22
CA SER A 65 15.85 7.63 22.38
C SER A 65 14.38 7.35 22.08
N GLU A 66 13.58 7.18 23.13
CA GLU A 66 12.12 7.06 23.03
C GLU A 66 11.49 8.26 22.30
N ARG A 67 11.94 9.48 22.64
CA ARG A 67 11.47 10.73 22.03
C ARG A 67 11.79 10.79 20.54
N GLN A 68 13.02 10.44 20.15
CA GLN A 68 13.44 10.40 18.75
C GLN A 68 12.66 9.35 17.96
N ARG A 69 12.43 8.17 18.53
CA ARG A 69 11.59 7.16 17.89
C ARG A 69 10.18 7.69 17.61
N ARG A 70 9.52 8.28 18.61
CA ARG A 70 8.16 8.85 18.45
C ARG A 70 8.14 9.93 17.38
N ARG A 71 9.16 10.79 17.32
CA ARG A 71 9.31 11.80 16.27
C ARG A 71 9.41 11.17 14.89
N MET A 72 10.29 10.17 14.70
CA MET A 72 10.43 9.45 13.43
C MET A 72 9.11 8.82 12.98
N VAL A 73 8.40 8.13 13.89
CA VAL A 73 7.11 7.51 13.60
C VAL A 73 6.08 8.56 13.17
N ARG A 74 6.04 9.71 13.85
CA ARG A 74 5.15 10.82 13.49
C ARG A 74 5.49 11.39 12.11
N THR A 75 6.75 11.69 11.83
CA THR A 75 7.22 12.20 10.53
C THR A 75 6.76 11.29 9.41
N VAL A 76 7.00 9.99 9.56
CA VAL A 76 6.66 8.98 8.56
C VAL A 76 5.14 8.76 8.46
N THR A 77 4.38 8.93 9.53
CA THR A 77 2.92 8.77 9.51
C THR A 77 2.22 9.92 8.78
N VAL A 78 2.76 11.14 8.91
CA VAL A 78 2.29 12.36 8.24
C VAL A 78 2.75 12.39 6.79
N ASN A 79 4.02 12.11 6.53
CA ASN A 79 4.59 12.00 5.20
C ASN A 79 5.17 10.59 4.96
N PRO A 80 4.36 9.64 4.48
CA PRO A 80 4.78 8.27 4.24
C PRO A 80 5.97 8.11 3.28
N GLN A 81 6.25 9.13 2.44
CA GLN A 81 7.31 9.10 1.44
C GLN A 81 8.67 9.53 1.98
N THR A 82 8.77 9.95 3.25
CA THR A 82 10.05 10.34 3.86
C THR A 82 11.08 9.22 3.74
N SER A 83 12.26 9.53 3.20
CA SER A 83 13.30 8.53 3.00
C SER A 83 14.02 8.21 4.32
N SER A 84 14.63 7.02 4.41
CA SER A 84 15.51 6.73 5.55
C SER A 84 16.72 7.67 5.62
N LYS A 85 17.10 8.31 4.50
CA LYS A 85 18.18 9.30 4.46
C LYS A 85 17.74 10.60 5.13
N ASP A 86 16.51 11.07 4.86
CA ASP A 86 15.96 12.27 5.49
C ASP A 86 15.86 12.08 7.02
N LEU A 87 15.38 10.90 7.46
CA LEU A 87 15.36 10.56 8.88
C LEU A 87 16.77 10.49 9.49
N GLN A 88 17.76 10.06 8.72
CA GLN A 88 19.15 10.01 9.16
C GLN A 88 19.71 11.43 9.36
N HIS A 89 19.44 12.35 8.42
CA HIS A 89 19.81 13.76 8.56
C HIS A 89 19.12 14.42 9.76
N GLN A 90 17.82 14.15 9.98
CA GLN A 90 17.08 14.65 11.15
C GLN A 90 17.65 14.14 12.48
N LEU A 91 18.17 12.92 12.54
CA LEU A 91 18.83 12.38 13.73
C LEU A 91 20.24 12.92 13.91
N ALA A 92 20.98 13.11 12.81
CA ALA A 92 22.32 13.71 12.84
C ALA A 92 22.27 15.16 13.36
N ALA A 93 21.23 15.92 13.00
CA ALA A 93 20.98 17.26 13.55
C ALA A 93 20.74 17.26 15.07
N ASP A 94 20.23 16.17 15.65
CA ASP A 94 20.11 15.99 17.10
C ASP A 94 21.40 15.43 17.76
N GLY A 95 22.51 15.35 17.02
CA GLY A 95 23.76 14.75 17.49
C GLY A 95 23.78 13.20 17.51
N VAL A 96 22.79 12.54 16.88
CA VAL A 96 22.71 11.07 16.85
C VAL A 96 23.09 10.50 15.49
N THR A 97 24.32 9.98 15.42
CA THR A 97 24.82 9.29 14.22
C THR A 97 24.47 7.81 14.24
N VAL A 98 23.55 7.41 13.36
CA VAL A 98 23.11 6.02 13.15
C VAL A 98 23.08 5.67 11.67
N HIS A 99 23.28 4.38 11.36
CA HIS A 99 23.10 3.87 10.00
C HIS A 99 21.62 3.72 9.64
N ARG A 100 21.29 3.83 8.35
CA ARG A 100 19.92 3.69 7.80
C ARG A 100 19.24 2.39 8.24
N SER A 101 19.98 1.28 8.33
CA SER A 101 19.42 0.00 8.79
C SER A 101 18.89 0.05 10.23
N THR A 102 19.49 0.85 11.12
CA THR A 102 18.98 1.06 12.49
C THR A 102 17.65 1.80 12.49
N ILE A 103 17.50 2.81 11.60
CA ILE A 103 16.25 3.53 11.38
C ILE A 103 15.16 2.57 10.89
N GLN A 104 15.46 1.77 9.87
CA GLN A 104 14.52 0.80 9.30
C GLN A 104 14.09 -0.23 10.35
N ARG A 105 15.02 -0.83 11.10
CA ARG A 105 14.70 -1.77 12.20
C ARG A 105 13.82 -1.12 13.27
N THR A 106 14.02 0.16 13.55
CA THR A 106 13.20 0.90 14.52
C THR A 106 11.78 1.10 13.99
N LEU A 107 11.60 1.43 12.71
CA LEU A 107 10.29 1.53 12.07
C LEU A 107 9.59 0.17 11.93
N HIS A 108 10.33 -0.90 11.66
CA HIS A 108 9.78 -2.26 11.57
C HIS A 108 9.18 -2.72 12.91
N LYS A 109 9.76 -2.31 14.05
CA LYS A 109 9.18 -2.57 15.38
C LYS A 109 7.82 -1.91 15.58
N GLU A 110 7.54 -0.85 14.83
CA GLU A 110 6.27 -0.10 14.83
C GLU A 110 5.32 -0.59 13.71
N MET A 111 5.65 -1.73 13.10
CA MET A 111 4.92 -2.34 11.97
C MET A 111 4.87 -1.46 10.72
N LEU A 112 5.80 -0.50 10.59
CA LEU A 112 5.94 0.36 9.41
C LEU A 112 7.01 -0.21 8.49
N TYR A 113 6.62 -0.52 7.26
CA TYR A 113 7.54 -1.05 6.26
C TYR A 113 7.50 -0.24 4.97
N GLY A 114 8.67 -0.08 4.34
CA GLY A 114 8.75 0.46 2.99
C GLY A 114 8.05 -0.47 1.99
N ARG A 115 7.07 0.06 1.27
CA ARG A 115 6.33 -0.65 0.23
C ARG A 115 6.12 0.26 -0.97
N VAL A 116 6.13 -0.33 -2.17
CA VAL A 116 5.77 0.40 -3.39
C VAL A 116 4.34 0.91 -3.28
N MET A 117 4.16 2.19 -3.60
CA MET A 117 2.86 2.85 -3.62
C MET A 117 2.05 2.40 -4.85
N ARG A 118 0.73 2.35 -4.70
CA ARG A 118 -0.16 1.99 -5.82
C ARG A 118 -0.50 3.26 -6.61
N LYS A 119 -0.35 3.21 -7.92
CA LYS A 119 -0.82 4.25 -8.85
C LYS A 119 -2.34 4.14 -8.97
N LYS A 120 -3.09 5.15 -8.55
CA LYS A 120 -4.56 5.19 -8.68
C LYS A 120 -5.02 6.63 -8.97
N PRO A 121 -6.06 6.81 -9.82
CA PRO A 121 -6.68 8.11 -9.98
C PRO A 121 -7.37 8.51 -8.67
N PHE A 122 -7.18 9.76 -8.25
CA PHE A 122 -7.87 10.30 -7.07
C PHE A 122 -9.33 10.61 -7.43
N LEU A 123 -10.26 9.84 -6.88
CA LEU A 123 -11.70 10.05 -7.11
C LEU A 123 -12.28 10.99 -6.07
N CYS A 124 -12.89 12.09 -6.50
CA CYS A 124 -13.68 12.94 -5.62
C CYS A 124 -14.95 12.20 -5.13
N THR A 125 -15.55 12.70 -4.05
CA THR A 125 -16.76 12.09 -3.45
C THR A 125 -17.91 11.98 -4.44
N ARG A 126 -18.09 12.97 -5.33
CA ARG A 126 -19.10 12.95 -6.40
C ARG A 126 -18.88 11.77 -7.36
N HIS A 127 -17.64 11.53 -7.81
CA HIS A 127 -17.31 10.41 -8.69
C HIS A 127 -17.53 9.06 -8.00
N LYS A 128 -17.18 8.94 -6.71
CA LYS A 128 -17.44 7.72 -5.92
C LYS A 128 -18.92 7.38 -5.88
N ARG A 129 -19.79 8.37 -5.59
CA ARG A 129 -21.25 8.20 -5.58
C ARG A 129 -21.80 7.83 -6.96
N GLY A 130 -21.35 8.52 -8.01
CA GLY A 130 -21.76 8.26 -9.39
C GLY A 130 -21.43 6.83 -9.84
N ARG A 131 -20.20 6.39 -9.58
CA ARG A 131 -19.74 5.01 -9.88
C ARG A 131 -20.52 3.96 -9.10
N LEU A 132 -20.79 4.20 -7.80
CA LEU A 132 -21.56 3.26 -6.98
C LEU A 132 -23.00 3.11 -7.50
N ARG A 133 -23.65 4.23 -7.84
CA ARG A 133 -25.00 4.22 -8.41
C ARG A 133 -25.05 3.47 -9.74
N TYR A 134 -24.09 3.74 -10.63
CA TYR A 134 -23.99 3.03 -11.91
C TYR A 134 -23.83 1.52 -11.68
N ALA A 135 -22.90 1.11 -10.80
CA ALA A 135 -22.66 -0.29 -10.50
C ALA A 135 -23.91 -0.99 -9.94
N LYS A 136 -24.63 -0.36 -9.00
CA LYS A 136 -25.88 -0.89 -8.46
C LYS A 136 -26.96 -1.05 -9.54
N ALA A 137 -27.14 -0.04 -10.39
CA ALA A 137 -28.15 -0.08 -11.45
C ALA A 137 -27.89 -1.13 -12.55
N HIS A 138 -26.63 -1.57 -12.69
CA HIS A 138 -26.22 -2.52 -13.71
C HIS A 138 -25.81 -3.90 -13.15
N LEU A 139 -25.90 -4.10 -11.82
CA LEU A 139 -25.43 -5.31 -11.15
C LEU A 139 -26.18 -6.56 -11.64
N ASP A 140 -27.50 -6.46 -11.74
CA ASP A 140 -28.40 -7.58 -12.08
C ASP A 140 -28.73 -7.63 -13.58
N LYS A 141 -27.96 -6.92 -14.43
CA LYS A 141 -28.19 -6.94 -15.88
C LYS A 141 -27.75 -8.29 -16.45
N PRO A 142 -28.60 -8.96 -17.25
CA PRO A 142 -28.27 -10.26 -17.82
C PRO A 142 -27.15 -10.14 -18.86
N ALA A 143 -26.45 -11.24 -19.16
CA ALA A 143 -25.42 -11.27 -20.20
C ALA A 143 -25.93 -10.78 -21.58
N SER A 144 -27.21 -11.03 -21.88
CA SER A 144 -27.85 -10.55 -23.12
C SER A 144 -27.90 -9.03 -23.24
N PHE A 145 -27.87 -8.29 -22.12
CA PHE A 145 -27.71 -6.84 -22.12
C PHE A 145 -26.27 -6.47 -22.50
N TRP A 146 -25.28 -7.07 -21.84
CA TRP A 146 -23.87 -6.77 -22.06
C TRP A 146 -23.38 -7.15 -23.48
N ASN A 147 -23.96 -8.19 -24.08
CA ASN A 147 -23.65 -8.62 -25.44
C ASN A 147 -24.12 -7.62 -26.53
N LYS A 148 -24.94 -6.64 -26.14
CA LYS A 148 -25.42 -5.58 -27.03
C LYS A 148 -24.61 -4.29 -26.91
N VAL A 149 -23.68 -4.20 -25.95
CA VAL A 149 -22.93 -2.98 -25.68
C VAL A 149 -21.71 -2.89 -26.59
N LEU A 150 -21.61 -1.79 -27.33
CA LEU A 150 -20.38 -1.35 -27.97
C LEU A 150 -19.71 -0.35 -27.04
N TRP A 151 -18.56 -0.75 -26.50
CA TRP A 151 -17.72 0.05 -25.63
C TRP A 151 -16.73 0.83 -26.46
N THR A 152 -16.61 2.13 -26.22
CA THR A 152 -15.64 3.00 -26.90
C THR A 152 -14.81 3.76 -25.89
N ASP A 153 -13.51 3.92 -26.15
CA ASP A 153 -12.63 4.74 -25.31
C ASP A 153 -11.42 5.22 -26.13
N GLU A 154 -10.79 6.29 -25.67
CA GLU A 154 -9.53 6.79 -26.18
C GLU A 154 -8.39 6.39 -25.26
N THR A 155 -7.38 5.75 -25.82
CA THR A 155 -6.16 5.40 -25.10
C THR A 155 -4.96 6.19 -25.60
N LYS A 156 -4.10 6.58 -24.66
CA LYS A 156 -2.82 7.22 -24.93
C LYS A 156 -1.71 6.27 -24.52
N ILE A 157 -0.97 5.75 -25.49
CA ILE A 157 0.17 4.86 -25.28
C ILE A 157 1.44 5.72 -25.28
N GLN A 158 2.16 5.70 -24.17
CA GLN A 158 3.44 6.41 -24.01
C GLN A 158 4.60 5.52 -24.46
N LEU A 159 5.55 6.08 -25.22
CA LEU A 159 6.71 5.34 -25.71
C LEU A 159 7.76 5.12 -24.61
N PHE A 160 7.91 6.09 -23.69
CA PHE A 160 8.82 5.99 -22.54
C PHE A 160 8.05 6.06 -21.22
N GLY A 161 7.77 4.89 -20.63
CA GLY A 161 7.12 4.80 -19.32
C GLY A 161 8.11 5.05 -18.18
N HIS A 162 8.08 6.23 -17.55
CA HIS A 162 8.82 6.47 -16.29
C HIS A 162 8.19 5.62 -15.16
N ASN A 163 8.65 4.38 -15.02
CA ASN A 163 8.13 3.41 -14.06
C ASN A 163 9.01 3.29 -12.80
N GLN A 164 9.48 4.43 -12.28
CA GLN A 164 10.12 4.43 -10.96
C GLN A 164 9.03 4.37 -9.89
N GLY A 165 8.80 3.17 -9.35
CA GLY A 165 7.89 2.97 -8.23
C GLY A 165 8.39 3.76 -7.01
N ARG A 166 7.59 4.71 -6.52
CA ARG A 166 7.92 5.40 -5.26
C ARG A 166 7.53 4.53 -4.07
N TYR A 167 8.39 4.50 -3.07
CA TYR A 167 8.15 3.79 -1.83
C TYR A 167 7.46 4.69 -0.81
N ALA A 168 6.59 4.11 -0.01
CA ALA A 168 6.03 4.72 1.19
C ALA A 168 6.12 3.75 2.37
N TRP A 169 6.39 4.29 3.55
CA TRP A 169 6.25 3.57 4.81
C TRP A 169 4.79 3.39 5.16
N ARG A 170 4.36 2.15 5.31
CA ARG A 170 2.98 1.87 5.68
C ARG A 170 2.81 0.59 6.48
N LYS A 171 1.73 0.54 7.25
CA LYS A 171 1.28 -0.68 7.94
C LYS A 171 0.61 -1.63 6.95
N LYS A 172 0.52 -2.91 7.30
CA LYS A 172 -0.25 -3.91 6.54
C LYS A 172 -1.70 -3.42 6.33
N ASN A 173 -2.31 -3.77 5.19
CA ASN A 173 -3.70 -3.43 4.83
C ASN A 173 -4.05 -1.94 4.63
N THR A 174 -3.06 -1.04 4.61
CA THR A 174 -3.31 0.40 4.36
C THR A 174 -3.04 0.85 2.92
N ALA A 175 -2.93 -0.09 1.98
CA ALA A 175 -2.48 0.15 0.60
C ALA A 175 -3.30 1.18 -0.19
N PHE A 176 -4.58 1.32 0.14
CA PHE A 176 -5.54 2.15 -0.59
C PHE A 176 -5.91 3.45 0.13
N GLN A 177 -5.23 3.76 1.25
CA GLN A 177 -5.35 5.07 1.86
C GLN A 177 -4.71 6.11 0.94
N GLU A 178 -5.34 7.28 0.85
CA GLU A 178 -4.99 8.35 -0.10
C GLU A 178 -3.50 8.74 -0.03
N LYS A 179 -2.97 8.88 1.19
CA LYS A 179 -1.55 9.17 1.45
C LYS A 179 -0.55 8.08 1.02
N HIS A 180 -1.03 6.88 0.68
CA HIS A 180 -0.22 5.76 0.18
C HIS A 180 -0.41 5.51 -1.32
N LEU A 181 -1.19 6.37 -2.00
CA LEU A 181 -1.41 6.32 -3.44
C LEU A 181 -0.52 7.35 -4.15
N LEU A 182 -0.03 6.98 -5.32
CA LEU A 182 0.60 7.93 -6.23
C LEU A 182 -0.46 8.45 -7.20
N PRO A 183 -0.61 9.78 -7.33
CA PRO A 183 -1.37 10.33 -8.42
C PRO A 183 -0.74 9.89 -9.75
N THR A 184 -1.59 9.49 -10.67
CA THR A 184 -1.19 9.24 -12.06
C THR A 184 -1.35 10.53 -12.84
N VAL A 185 -0.25 11.22 -13.10
CA VAL A 185 -0.18 12.29 -14.11
C VAL A 185 0.53 11.73 -15.35
N LYS A 186 -0.05 11.93 -16.53
CA LYS A 186 0.47 11.40 -17.80
C LYS A 186 1.21 12.51 -18.57
N PHE A 187 2.51 12.72 -18.33
CA PHE A 187 3.29 13.69 -19.12
C PHE A 187 4.70 13.17 -19.47
N GLY A 188 5.18 13.50 -20.68
CA GLY A 188 6.54 13.26 -21.18
C GLY A 188 6.71 12.07 -22.13
N GLY A 189 7.60 12.20 -23.12
CA GLY A 189 8.19 11.06 -23.85
C GLY A 189 7.60 10.65 -25.21
N GLY A 190 6.79 11.50 -25.86
CA GLY A 190 6.09 11.11 -27.10
C GLY A 190 4.99 10.06 -26.84
N SER A 191 3.91 10.15 -27.58
CA SER A 191 2.74 9.29 -27.35
C SER A 191 1.88 9.18 -28.59
N ILE A 192 1.32 8.00 -28.82
CA ILE A 192 0.24 7.80 -29.78
C ILE A 192 -1.09 7.83 -29.05
N MET A 193 -2.07 8.52 -29.64
CA MET A 193 -3.46 8.50 -29.21
C MET A 193 -4.25 7.63 -30.17
N LEU A 194 -5.03 6.70 -29.62
CA LEU A 194 -5.85 5.77 -30.37
C LEU A 194 -7.29 5.88 -29.86
N TRP A 195 -8.24 5.95 -30.77
CA TRP A 195 -9.64 5.67 -30.49
C TRP A 195 -9.93 4.21 -30.88
N GLY A 196 -10.70 3.51 -30.07
CA GLY A 196 -11.11 2.15 -30.43
C GLY A 196 -12.44 1.76 -29.81
N CYS A 197 -13.01 0.70 -30.36
CA CYS A 197 -14.24 0.12 -29.84
C CYS A 197 -14.18 -1.41 -29.71
N VAL A 198 -14.94 -1.96 -28.78
CA VAL A 198 -14.99 -3.39 -28.48
C VAL A 198 -16.40 -3.79 -28.06
N SER A 199 -16.79 -5.03 -28.35
CA SER A 199 -18.01 -5.66 -27.85
C SER A 199 -17.72 -7.06 -27.34
N SER A 200 -18.73 -7.76 -26.83
CA SER A 200 -18.60 -9.19 -26.49
C SER A 200 -18.20 -10.07 -27.69
N ALA A 201 -18.47 -9.62 -28.92
CA ALA A 201 -18.16 -10.36 -30.13
C ALA A 201 -16.71 -10.16 -30.62
N GLY A 202 -15.97 -9.20 -30.04
CA GLY A 202 -14.59 -8.91 -30.41
C GLY A 202 -14.29 -7.43 -30.58
N THR A 203 -13.19 -7.12 -31.25
CA THR A 203 -12.68 -5.76 -31.48
C THR A 203 -13.31 -5.14 -32.73
N GLY A 204 -13.80 -3.91 -32.59
CA GLY A 204 -14.23 -3.09 -33.71
C GLY A 204 -13.05 -2.40 -34.39
N ASN A 205 -13.27 -1.19 -34.87
CA ASN A 205 -12.21 -0.40 -35.48
C ASN A 205 -11.29 0.22 -34.42
N LEU A 206 -10.03 0.42 -34.82
CA LEU A 206 -9.00 1.10 -34.05
C LEU A 206 -8.39 2.18 -34.94
N VAL A 207 -8.48 3.43 -34.50
CA VAL A 207 -8.14 4.61 -35.30
C VAL A 207 -7.04 5.38 -34.59
N LYS A 208 -5.95 5.67 -35.31
CA LYS A 208 -4.92 6.59 -34.82
C LYS A 208 -5.45 8.02 -34.90
N VAL A 209 -5.33 8.74 -33.79
CA VAL A 209 -5.72 10.15 -33.69
C VAL A 209 -4.47 11.00 -33.86
N GLU A 210 -4.46 11.84 -34.89
CA GLU A 210 -3.35 12.75 -35.15
C GLU A 210 -3.46 14.00 -34.27
N GLY A 211 -2.45 14.22 -33.44
CA GLY A 211 -2.38 15.37 -32.54
C GLY A 211 -3.30 15.26 -31.31
N ARG A 212 -3.83 16.40 -30.86
CA ARG A 212 -4.78 16.48 -29.74
C ARG A 212 -6.19 16.37 -30.30
N MET A 213 -6.95 15.38 -29.83
CA MET A 213 -8.34 15.21 -30.22
C MET A 213 -9.18 16.46 -29.90
N ASP A 214 -9.79 17.02 -30.93
CA ASP A 214 -10.86 18.01 -30.81
C ASP A 214 -12.24 17.38 -31.06
N SER A 215 -13.30 18.15 -30.87
CA SER A 215 -14.67 17.66 -31.01
C SER A 215 -15.04 17.27 -32.44
N SER A 216 -14.48 17.93 -33.45
CA SER A 216 -14.77 17.69 -34.87
C SER A 216 -14.14 16.39 -35.33
N GLN A 217 -12.84 16.20 -35.02
CA GLN A 217 -12.13 14.95 -35.25
C GLN A 217 -12.84 13.78 -34.56
N TYR A 218 -13.33 14.00 -33.34
CA TYR A 218 -14.07 12.97 -32.63
C TYR A 218 -15.38 12.58 -33.32
N GLN A 219 -16.19 13.57 -33.74
CA GLN A 219 -17.42 13.33 -34.50
C GLN A 219 -17.14 12.53 -35.78
N GLN A 220 -16.12 12.93 -36.54
CA GLN A 220 -15.75 12.25 -37.77
C GLN A 220 -15.31 10.80 -37.53
N ILE A 221 -14.56 10.55 -36.44
CA ILE A 221 -14.20 9.18 -36.04
C ILE A 221 -15.45 8.37 -35.73
N LEU A 222 -16.40 8.92 -34.97
CA LEU A 222 -17.64 8.22 -34.64
C LEU A 222 -18.49 7.90 -35.88
N GLU A 223 -18.69 8.90 -36.76
CA GLU A 223 -19.44 8.75 -38.01
C GLU A 223 -18.87 7.64 -38.90
N ASN A 224 -17.56 7.66 -39.08
CA ASN A 224 -16.89 6.73 -39.98
C ASN A 224 -16.79 5.31 -39.42
N ASN A 225 -16.65 5.15 -38.10
CA ASN A 225 -16.21 3.88 -37.52
C ASN A 225 -17.27 3.14 -36.70
N VAL A 226 -18.27 3.83 -36.12
CA VAL A 226 -19.21 3.17 -35.21
C VAL A 226 -20.11 2.20 -35.97
N GLN A 227 -20.76 2.64 -37.06
CA GLN A 227 -21.68 1.79 -37.81
C GLN A 227 -20.94 0.65 -38.53
N GLU A 228 -19.75 0.91 -39.04
CA GLU A 228 -18.88 -0.12 -39.61
C GLU A 228 -18.55 -1.17 -38.56
N SER A 229 -18.18 -0.76 -37.35
CA SER A 229 -17.86 -1.68 -36.24
C SER A 229 -19.08 -2.47 -35.77
N VAL A 230 -20.25 -1.85 -35.67
CA VAL A 230 -21.53 -2.53 -35.35
C VAL A 230 -21.84 -3.63 -36.36
N THR A 231 -21.66 -3.33 -37.65
CA THR A 231 -21.90 -4.26 -38.76
C THR A 231 -20.88 -5.40 -38.74
N LYS A 232 -19.59 -5.07 -38.63
CA LYS A 232 -18.47 -6.03 -38.52
C LYS A 232 -18.67 -7.00 -37.35
N LEU A 233 -19.12 -6.49 -36.21
CA LEU A 233 -19.36 -7.26 -34.98
C LEU A 233 -20.74 -7.92 -34.93
N LYS A 234 -21.57 -7.74 -35.97
CA LYS A 234 -22.92 -8.32 -36.10
C LYS A 234 -23.80 -8.06 -34.86
N LEU A 235 -23.72 -6.86 -34.30
CA LEU A 235 -24.52 -6.51 -33.14
C LEU A 235 -26.01 -6.48 -33.50
N ARG A 236 -26.84 -7.06 -32.62
CA ARG A 236 -28.28 -7.18 -32.85
C ARG A 236 -28.97 -5.81 -32.78
N ARG A 237 -30.20 -5.74 -33.30
CA ARG A 237 -31.08 -4.58 -33.12
C ARG A 237 -31.22 -4.21 -31.65
N GLY A 238 -31.23 -2.90 -31.36
CA GLY A 238 -31.23 -2.37 -29.99
C GLY A 238 -29.87 -2.49 -29.30
N TRP A 239 -28.78 -2.35 -30.05
CA TRP A 239 -27.43 -2.24 -29.48
C TRP A 239 -27.29 -0.95 -28.65
N ILE A 240 -26.35 -0.95 -27.72
CA ILE A 240 -26.13 0.12 -26.76
C ILE A 240 -24.78 0.73 -27.03
N PHE A 241 -24.76 2.05 -27.20
CA PHE A 241 -23.52 2.79 -27.33
C PHE A 241 -23.05 3.25 -25.94
N GLN A 242 -21.81 2.91 -25.58
CA GLN A 242 -21.19 3.35 -24.33
C GLN A 242 -19.92 4.15 -24.61
N GLN A 243 -19.89 5.37 -24.07
CA GLN A 243 -18.75 6.28 -24.09
C GLN A 243 -18.61 7.02 -22.75
N ASP A 244 -17.49 7.72 -22.57
CA ASP A 244 -17.25 8.56 -21.40
C ASP A 244 -18.00 9.91 -21.47
N ASN A 245 -17.93 10.70 -20.40
CA ASN A 245 -18.59 12.01 -20.29
C ASN A 245 -17.61 13.17 -20.51
N ASP A 246 -16.68 13.06 -21.46
CA ASP A 246 -15.84 14.21 -21.81
C ASP A 246 -16.72 15.38 -22.31
N PRO A 247 -16.45 16.65 -21.94
CA PRO A 247 -17.18 17.81 -22.45
C PRO A 247 -17.27 17.86 -23.98
N ASN A 248 -16.23 17.42 -24.70
CA ASN A 248 -16.24 17.31 -26.15
C ASN A 248 -17.26 16.26 -26.64
N THR A 249 -17.49 15.22 -25.85
CA THR A 249 -18.44 14.12 -26.10
C THR A 249 -19.88 14.51 -25.75
N ALA A 250 -20.07 15.35 -24.72
CA ALA A 250 -21.38 15.75 -24.21
C ALA A 250 -22.19 16.64 -25.20
N GLN A 251 -21.52 17.46 -26.01
CA GLN A 251 -22.17 18.24 -27.09
C GLN A 251 -22.62 17.37 -28.27
N ASN A 252 -22.04 16.17 -28.44
CA ASN A 252 -22.19 15.34 -29.64
C ASN A 252 -23.35 14.34 -29.55
N LEU A 253 -23.88 14.10 -28.34
CA LEU A 253 -25.08 13.29 -28.10
C LEU A 253 -26.33 13.84 -28.80
N LEU A 254 -26.34 15.14 -29.14
CA LEU A 254 -27.52 15.82 -29.71
C LEU A 254 -27.57 15.82 -31.25
N ARG A 255 -26.49 15.44 -31.95
CA ARG A 255 -26.45 15.50 -33.44
C ARG A 255 -26.47 14.15 -34.16
N HIS A 256 -25.96 13.08 -33.55
CA HIS A 256 -26.09 11.76 -34.17
C HIS A 256 -27.47 11.19 -33.89
N SER A 257 -28.27 11.11 -34.95
CA SER A 257 -29.49 10.33 -35.06
C SER A 257 -29.22 8.84 -34.77
N CYS A 258 -29.03 8.53 -33.49
CA CYS A 258 -29.30 7.25 -32.88
C CYS A 258 -30.82 7.12 -32.70
N ARG A 259 -31.59 7.21 -33.81
CA ARG A 259 -33.05 6.98 -33.79
C ARG A 259 -33.28 5.51 -33.46
N GLY A 260 -33.48 5.21 -32.17
CA GLY A 260 -33.82 3.87 -31.65
C GLY A 260 -32.75 3.17 -30.81
N THR A 261 -31.64 3.82 -30.46
CA THR A 261 -30.55 3.24 -29.65
C THR A 261 -30.46 3.91 -28.28
N SER A 262 -30.36 3.10 -27.22
CA SER A 262 -30.18 3.61 -25.86
C SER A 262 -28.70 3.95 -25.64
N THR A 263 -28.40 5.22 -25.41
CA THR A 263 -27.04 5.65 -25.04
C THR A 263 -26.89 5.62 -23.53
N THR A 264 -25.87 4.92 -23.04
CA THR A 264 -25.55 4.89 -21.60
C THR A 264 -24.18 5.52 -21.39
N SER A 265 -24.14 6.64 -20.67
CA SER A 265 -22.88 7.32 -20.38
C SER A 265 -22.36 7.00 -18.98
N TRP A 266 -21.04 6.97 -18.84
CA TRP A 266 -20.39 6.60 -17.58
C TRP A 266 -19.88 7.83 -16.81
N ASN A 267 -20.49 8.10 -15.64
CA ASN A 267 -20.16 9.25 -14.78
C ASN A 267 -18.87 9.02 -13.96
N GLY A 268 -17.70 8.91 -14.60
CA GLY A 268 -16.49 8.53 -13.88
C GLY A 268 -15.16 9.23 -14.21
N ARG A 269 -15.09 10.21 -15.11
CA ARG A 269 -13.82 10.90 -15.40
C ARG A 269 -13.62 12.19 -14.59
N LEU A 270 -12.37 12.38 -14.16
CA LEU A 270 -11.83 13.61 -13.61
C LEU A 270 -11.51 14.53 -14.78
N SER A 271 -12.10 15.71 -14.83
CA SER A 271 -11.63 16.81 -15.67
C SER A 271 -10.17 17.11 -15.30
N PRO A 272 -9.29 17.39 -16.27
CA PRO A 272 -8.04 18.08 -15.97
C PRO A 272 -8.44 19.40 -15.31
N GLN A 273 -8.04 19.62 -14.07
CA GLN A 273 -8.05 20.98 -13.55
C GLN A 273 -7.03 21.75 -14.38
N THR A 274 -7.53 22.81 -15.03
CA THR A 274 -6.77 23.86 -15.69
C THR A 274 -5.61 24.34 -14.83
#